data_AF-A0A7J9Q5R1-F1
#
_entry.id   AF-A0A7J9Q5R1-F1
#
_cell.length_a   1.000
_cell.length_b   1.000
_cell.length_c   1.000
_cell.angle_alpha   90.00
_cell.angle_beta   90.00
_cell.angle_gamma   90.00
#
_symmetry.space_group_name_H-M   'P 1'
#
loop_
_entity.id
_entity.type
_entity.pdbx_description
1 polymer ?
#
loop_
_entity_poly.entity_id
_entity_poly.type
_entity_poly.pdbx_seq_one_letter_code
_entity_poly.pdbx_strand_id
1 'polypeptide(L)'
;MAKMHTRIKRRMGLSTHLKHYRNSNSVIKSSRPKTFTTEEGAHTWAAKQNLKPEQYSLKTAKHNKKFMVVVKNGKDKNSEDKKGNEQAYGASQG
;
A
#
# COMPACT_ATOMS: atom_id res chain seq x y z
N MET A 1 -10.84 -6.32 50.70
CA MET A 1 -11.03 -5.36 49.59
C MET A 1 -12.40 -5.61 48.97
N ALA A 2 -13.33 -4.66 49.05
CA ALA A 2 -14.68 -4.84 48.52
C ALA A 2 -14.70 -4.64 47.00
N LYS A 3 -15.31 -5.58 46.26
CA LYS A 3 -15.51 -5.44 44.81
C LYS A 3 -16.67 -4.48 44.54
N MET A 4 -16.42 -3.40 43.83
CA MET A 4 -17.46 -2.44 43.41
C MET A 4 -18.30 -3.00 42.26
N HIS A 5 -19.63 -2.93 42.41
CA HIS A 5 -20.59 -3.37 41.38
C HIS A 5 -20.54 -2.48 40.12
N THR A 6 -20.75 -3.07 38.95
CA THR A 6 -20.68 -2.38 37.65
C THR A 6 -21.70 -1.24 37.50
N ARG A 7 -22.87 -1.36 38.15
CA ARG A 7 -23.90 -0.31 38.16
C ARG A 7 -23.42 0.98 38.85
N ILE A 8 -22.66 0.85 39.94
CA ILE A 8 -22.07 2.00 40.64
C ILE A 8 -20.99 2.63 39.76
N LYS A 9 -20.14 1.81 39.13
CA LYS A 9 -19.11 2.29 38.19
C LYS A 9 -19.72 3.15 37.08
N ARG A 10 -20.82 2.68 36.45
CA ARG A 10 -21.54 3.44 35.41
C ARG A 10 -22.12 4.76 35.92
N ARG A 11 -22.76 4.77 37.10
CA ARG A 11 -23.32 6.00 37.69
C ARG A 11 -22.24 7.05 37.96
N MET A 12 -21.04 6.61 38.35
CA MET A 12 -19.91 7.50 38.68
C MET A 12 -19.03 7.82 37.46
N GLY A 13 -19.39 7.37 36.26
CA GLY A 13 -18.56 7.55 35.05
C GLY A 13 -17.22 6.81 35.09
N LEU A 14 -17.04 5.86 36.02
CA LEU A 14 -15.83 5.07 36.15
C LEU A 14 -15.87 3.90 35.16
N SER A 15 -14.79 3.71 34.40
CA SER A 15 -14.72 2.60 33.46
C SER A 15 -14.80 1.26 34.18
N THR A 16 -15.59 0.35 33.61
CA THR A 16 -15.74 -1.02 34.13
C THR A 16 -14.58 -1.93 33.72
N HIS A 17 -13.70 -1.49 32.81
CA HIS A 17 -12.66 -2.33 32.22
C HIS A 17 -11.30 -1.61 32.19
N LEU A 18 -10.20 -2.33 32.42
CA LEU A 18 -8.80 -1.85 32.26
C LEU A 18 -8.43 -1.45 30.81
N LYS A 19 -9.39 -1.41 29.88
CA LYS A 19 -9.18 -1.31 28.43
C LYS A 19 -9.60 0.04 27.85
N HIS A 20 -9.33 1.13 28.56
CA HIS A 20 -9.42 2.48 28.01
C HIS A 20 -8.07 3.21 28.03
N TYR A 21 -6.96 2.48 27.95
CA TYR A 21 -5.86 3.05 27.19
C TYR A 21 -6.37 3.20 25.77
N ARG A 22 -6.80 4.41 25.45
CA ARG A 22 -6.96 4.84 24.07
C ARG A 22 -5.62 4.48 23.43
N ASN A 23 -5.62 3.50 22.55
CA ASN A 23 -4.53 3.29 21.61
C ASN A 23 -4.53 4.54 20.72
N SER A 24 -4.01 5.65 21.24
CA SER A 24 -3.81 6.92 20.54
C SER A 24 -2.58 6.88 19.65
N ASN A 25 -1.87 5.74 19.63
CA ASN A 25 -0.97 5.41 18.55
C ASN A 25 -1.82 5.24 17.28
N SER A 26 -2.01 6.34 16.55
CA SER A 26 -2.42 6.27 15.16
C SER A 26 -1.42 5.35 14.48
N VAL A 27 -1.85 4.17 14.08
CA VAL A 27 -1.00 3.29 13.28
C VAL A 27 -0.67 4.09 12.03
N ILE A 28 0.57 4.57 11.93
CA ILE A 28 1.08 5.20 10.72
C ILE A 28 1.08 4.09 9.68
N LYS A 29 -0.01 4.02 8.90
CA LYS A 29 -0.16 3.00 7.86
C LYS A 29 0.98 3.24 6.88
N SER A 30 1.79 2.22 6.63
CA SER A 30 2.82 2.31 5.59
C SER A 30 2.13 2.68 4.27
N SER A 31 2.70 3.65 3.56
CA SER A 31 2.15 4.11 2.29
C SER A 31 2.10 2.91 1.33
N ARG A 32 0.89 2.46 1.00
CA ARG A 32 0.70 1.43 -0.02
C ARG A 32 1.27 1.92 -1.35
N PRO A 33 1.81 1.03 -2.19
CA PRO A 33 2.22 1.38 -3.54
C PRO A 33 1.06 2.02 -4.31
N LYS A 34 1.35 3.06 -5.10
CA LYS A 34 0.34 3.73 -5.91
C LYS A 34 -0.06 2.81 -7.07
N THR A 35 -1.37 2.62 -7.25
CA THR A 35 -1.94 1.79 -8.31
C THR A 35 -2.79 2.63 -9.26
N PHE A 36 -2.77 2.29 -10.55
CA PHE A 36 -3.47 2.97 -11.63
C PHE A 36 -4.34 1.98 -12.41
N THR A 37 -5.37 2.49 -13.09
CA THR A 37 -6.24 1.69 -13.97
C THR A 37 -5.64 1.50 -15.36
N THR A 38 -4.90 2.50 -15.86
CA THR A 38 -4.25 2.49 -17.17
C THR A 38 -2.73 2.48 -17.05
N GLU A 39 -2.06 1.89 -18.04
CA GLU A 39 -0.60 1.88 -18.15
C GLU A 39 -0.05 3.30 -18.37
N GLU A 40 -0.68 4.06 -19.26
CA GLU A 40 -0.36 5.47 -19.51
C GLU A 40 -0.47 6.33 -18.24
N GLY A 41 -1.47 6.05 -17.40
CA GLY A 41 -1.65 6.74 -16.11
C GLY A 41 -0.51 6.47 -15.13
N ALA A 42 0.06 5.26 -15.18
CA ALA A 42 1.20 4.90 -14.36
C ALA A 42 2.49 5.58 -14.86
N HIS A 43 2.71 5.62 -16.18
CA HIS A 43 3.86 6.29 -16.79
C HIS A 43 3.85 7.80 -16.58
N THR A 44 2.70 8.46 -16.77
CA THR A 44 2.55 9.90 -16.53
C THR A 44 2.80 10.27 -15.08
N TRP A 45 2.36 9.43 -14.13
CA TRP A 45 2.69 9.63 -12.72
C TRP A 45 4.19 9.45 -12.46
N ALA A 46 4.82 8.41 -13.01
CA ALA A 46 6.25 8.18 -12.87
C ALA A 46 7.08 9.35 -13.44
N ALA A 47 6.68 9.88 -14.59
CA ALA A 47 7.28 11.08 -15.19
C ALA A 47 7.19 12.30 -14.28
N LYS A 48 6.02 12.54 -13.65
CA LYS A 48 5.84 13.62 -12.65
C LYS A 48 6.71 13.46 -11.41
N GLN A 49 7.12 12.24 -11.09
CA GLN A 49 8.03 11.92 -9.98
C GLN A 49 9.50 11.91 -10.42
N ASN A 50 9.82 12.29 -11.66
CA ASN A 50 11.17 12.24 -12.25
C ASN A 50 11.79 10.83 -12.23
N LEU A 51 10.97 9.77 -12.30
CA LEU A 51 11.45 8.40 -12.37
C LEU A 51 11.79 8.04 -13.82
N LYS A 52 13.03 7.65 -14.07
CA LYS A 52 13.44 7.13 -15.38
C LYS A 52 12.84 5.74 -15.62
N PRO A 53 12.60 5.32 -16.87
CA PRO A 53 12.04 4.00 -17.20
C PRO A 53 12.82 2.83 -16.57
N GLU A 54 14.13 2.99 -16.37
CA GLU A 54 14.99 1.98 -15.76
C GLU A 54 14.80 1.83 -14.25
N GLN A 55 14.34 2.91 -13.59
CA GLN A 55 14.22 3.03 -12.13
C GLN A 55 12.90 2.48 -11.59
N TYR A 56 11.92 2.22 -12.45
CA TYR A 56 10.65 1.62 -12.04
C TYR A 56 10.24 0.47 -12.96
N SER A 57 9.36 -0.37 -12.45
CA SER A 57 8.68 -1.40 -13.23
C SER A 57 7.20 -1.33 -12.94
N LEU A 58 6.39 -1.58 -13.97
CA LEU A 58 4.96 -1.77 -13.82
C LEU A 58 4.70 -3.24 -13.51
N LYS A 59 4.02 -3.50 -12.40
CA LYS A 59 3.51 -4.85 -12.06
C LYS A 59 2.00 -4.79 -12.02
N THR A 60 1.33 -5.83 -12.50
CA THR A 60 -0.13 -5.96 -12.36
C THR A 60 -0.48 -6.35 -10.92
N ALA A 61 -1.48 -5.69 -10.34
CA ALA A 61 -1.98 -5.97 -9.01
C ALA A 61 -3.03 -7.09 -9.05
N LYS A 62 -2.97 -8.01 -8.08
CA LYS A 62 -3.78 -9.24 -8.00
C LYS A 62 -5.30 -9.01 -8.04
N HIS A 63 -5.79 -7.88 -7.52
CA HIS A 63 -7.20 -7.51 -7.60
C HIS A 63 -7.43 -6.40 -8.62
N ASN A 64 -8.32 -6.65 -9.58
CA ASN A 64 -8.81 -5.71 -10.60
C ASN A 64 -7.76 -5.25 -11.63
N LYS A 65 -6.74 -6.07 -11.93
CA LYS A 65 -5.76 -5.84 -13.02
C LYS A 65 -5.18 -4.41 -13.04
N LYS A 66 -4.89 -3.84 -11.87
CA LYS A 66 -4.36 -2.46 -11.75
C LYS A 66 -2.86 -2.43 -12.00
N PHE A 67 -2.33 -1.38 -12.62
CA PHE A 67 -0.89 -1.18 -12.80
C PHE A 67 -0.30 -0.55 -11.56
N MET A 68 0.68 -1.21 -10.93
CA MET A 68 1.39 -0.74 -9.75
C MET A 68 2.79 -0.31 -10.15
N VAL A 69 3.17 0.92 -9.76
CA VAL A 69 4.54 1.43 -9.97
C VAL A 69 5.42 0.92 -8.84
N VAL A 70 6.38 0.06 -9.16
CA VAL A 70 7.38 -0.44 -8.21
C VAL A 70 8.71 0.22 -8.53
N VAL A 71 9.23 1.01 -7.59
CA VAL A 71 10.53 1.69 -7.73
C VAL A 71 11.63 0.69 -7.33
N LYS A 72 12.60 0.47 -8.21
CA LYS A 72 13.74 -0.45 -8.00
C LYS A 72 14.80 0.21 -7.10
N ASN A 73 14.44 0.57 -5.88
CA ASN A 73 15.41 1.12 -4.92
C ASN A 73 16.10 -0.02 -4.16
N GLY A 74 16.96 -0.79 -4.83
CA GLY A 74 18.02 -1.65 -4.24
C GLY A 74 17.71 -2.56 -3.03
N LYS A 75 16.45 -2.74 -2.62
CA LYS A 75 16.09 -3.37 -1.33
C LYS A 75 15.01 -4.45 -1.40
N ASP A 76 14.65 -4.92 -2.59
CA ASP A 76 13.70 -6.02 -2.71
C ASP A 76 14.43 -7.31 -3.11
N LYS A 77 15.03 -7.96 -2.10
CA LYS A 77 15.32 -9.40 -2.14
C LYS A 77 13.98 -10.14 -2.01
N ASN A 78 13.40 -10.55 -3.14
CA ASN A 78 12.36 -11.57 -3.32
C ASN A 78 11.32 -11.15 -4.36
N SER A 79 11.60 -11.41 -5.64
CA SER A 79 10.61 -11.98 -6.56
C SER A 79 11.33 -12.39 -7.84
N GLU A 80 12.06 -13.50 -7.77
CA GLU A 80 12.41 -14.26 -8.97
C GLU A 80 11.14 -14.90 -9.55
N ASP A 81 11.14 -14.96 -10.88
CA ASP A 81 10.40 -15.85 -11.78
C ASP A 81 8.90 -15.62 -12.04
N LYS A 82 8.62 -15.11 -13.25
CA LYS A 82 8.27 -15.99 -14.38
C LYS A 82 8.52 -15.31 -15.73
N LYS A 83 9.36 -15.95 -16.54
CA LYS A 83 9.61 -15.73 -17.97
C LYS A 83 8.34 -15.93 -18.82
N GLY A 84 8.27 -15.23 -19.95
CA GLY A 84 7.32 -15.43 -21.07
C GLY A 84 6.31 -14.28 -21.16
N ASN A 85 6.10 -13.58 -22.27
CA ASN A 85 6.45 -13.83 -23.66
C ASN A 85 6.47 -12.45 -24.37
N GLU A 86 7.32 -12.34 -25.38
CA GLU A 86 7.46 -11.20 -26.28
C GLU A 86 6.14 -10.91 -27.01
N GLN A 87 5.81 -9.62 -27.19
CA GLN A 87 5.16 -9.18 -28.42
C GLN A 87 5.63 -7.77 -28.75
N ALA A 88 6.46 -7.73 -29.79
CA ALA A 88 7.05 -6.56 -30.39
C ALA A 88 5.97 -5.67 -31.02
N TYR A 89 6.03 -4.37 -30.73
CA TYR A 89 5.60 -3.34 -31.68
C TYR A 89 6.79 -2.42 -31.92
N GLY A 90 7.71 -2.92 -32.75
CA GLY A 90 8.67 -2.09 -33.44
C GLY A 90 8.07 -1.53 -34.74
N ALA A 91 8.79 -0.55 -35.28
CA ALA A 91 8.70 0.06 -36.60
C ALA A 91 7.60 1.13 -36.78
N SER A 92 7.91 2.42 -36.70
CA SER A 92 8.65 3.27 -37.66
C SER A 92 7.75 3.77 -38.80
N GLN A 93 7.51 5.08 -38.87
CA GLN A 93 8.14 6.04 -39.81
C GLN A 93 7.31 6.23 -41.09
N GLY A 94 7.17 7.50 -41.53
CA GLY A 94 6.74 7.88 -42.87
C GLY A 94 5.62 8.90 -42.87
#